data_AF-A0A9X8YPR2-F1
#
_entry.id   AF-A0A9X8YPR2-F1
#
_cell.length_a   1.000
_cell.length_b   1.000
_cell.length_c   1.000
_cell.angle_alpha   90.00
_cell.angle_beta   90.00
_cell.angle_gamma   90.00
#
_symmetry.space_group_name_H-M   'P 1'
#
loop_
_entity.id
_entity.type
_entity.pdbx_description
1 polymer ?
#
loop_
_entity_poly.entity_id
_entity_poly.type
_entity_poly.pdbx_seq_one_letter_code
_entity_poly.pdbx_strand_id
1 'polypeptide(L)' 'MITLRQLVLGYGATPLFPPLSGQFTAGSLTAVVGVNGAGKSTLLKTLAGLLPP' A
#
# COMPACT_ATOMS: atom_id res chain seq x y z
N MET A 1 -1.38 -14.34 -4.08
CA MET A 1 -0.09 -13.62 -3.96
C MET A 1 -0.34 -12.20 -4.45
N ILE A 2 0.05 -11.18 -3.67
CA ILE A 2 -0.10 -9.78 -4.07
C ILE A 2 1.30 -9.24 -4.37
N THR A 3 1.49 -8.58 -5.50
CA THR A 3 2.79 -8.03 -5.92
C THR A 3 2.67 -6.52 -6.12
N LEU A 4 3.57 -5.77 -5.51
CA LEU A 4 3.72 -4.33 -5.69
C LEU A 4 4.90 -4.07 -6.62
N ARG A 5 4.68 -3.31 -7.69
CA ARG A 5 5.72 -2.87 -8.62
C ARG A 5 5.71 -1.36 -8.70
N GLN A 6 6.67 -0.74 -8.03
CA GLN A 6 6.79 0.73 -7.98
C GLN A 6 5.45 1.41 -7.64
N LEU A 7 4.72 0.83 -6.67
CA LEU A 7 3.42 1.33 -6.26
C LEU A 7 3.60 2.71 -5.61
N VAL A 8 3.08 3.72 -6.28
CA VAL A 8 2.85 5.04 -5.71
C VAL A 8 1.42 5.05 -5.19
N LEU A 9 1.18 5.75 -4.08
CA LEU A 9 -0.18 5.96 -3.58
C LEU A 9 -0.25 7.24 -2.74
N GLY A 10 -1.44 7.84 -2.77
CA GLY A 10 -1.72 9.11 -2.11
C GLY A 10 -3.10 9.63 -2.48
N TYR A 11 -3.44 10.81 -2.00
CA TYR A 11 -4.65 11.51 -2.44
C TYR A 11 -4.24 12.70 -3.30
N GLY A 12 -4.69 12.72 -4.55
CA GLY A 12 -4.30 13.75 -5.52
C GLY A 12 -2.86 13.57 -6.02
N ALA A 13 -2.14 14.67 -6.21
CA ALA A 13 -0.80 14.67 -6.82
C ALA A 13 0.35 14.38 -5.84
N THR A 14 0.08 14.26 -4.54
CA THR A 14 1.12 14.13 -3.51
C THR A 14 1.28 12.67 -3.07
N PRO A 15 2.43 12.02 -3.33
CA PRO A 15 2.69 10.67 -2.84
C PRO A 15 2.88 10.67 -1.32
N LEU A 16 2.33 9.65 -0.65
CA LEU A 16 2.48 9.49 0.81
C LEU A 16 3.86 8.96 1.22
N PHE A 17 4.53 8.24 0.33
CA PHE A 17 5.86 7.67 0.53
C PHE A 17 6.52 7.33 -0.82
N PRO A 18 7.84 7.04 -0.84
CA PRO A 18 8.54 6.60 -2.04
C PRO A 18 7.90 5.35 -2.67
N PRO A 19 8.10 5.12 -3.99
CA PRO A 19 7.53 3.97 -4.69
C PRO A 19 7.82 2.64 -3.97
N LEU A 20 6.76 1.90 -3.65
CA LEU A 20 6.87 0.62 -2.94
C LEU A 20 6.95 -0.55 -3.93
N SER A 21 7.95 -1.41 -3.74
CA SER A 21 8.03 -2.70 -4.42
C SER A 21 8.16 -3.81 -3.41
N GLY A 22 7.45 -4.91 -3.63
CA GLY A 22 7.38 -5.99 -2.66
C GLY A 22 6.33 -7.03 -3.02
N GLN A 23 6.24 -8.07 -2.20
CA GLN A 23 5.29 -9.17 -2.41
C GLN A 23 4.71 -9.62 -1.07
N PHE A 24 3.42 -9.94 -1.09
CA PHE A 24 2.72 -10.62 0.00
C PHE A 24 2.46 -12.06 -0.41
N THR A 25 3.03 -12.99 0.36
CA THR A 25 2.95 -14.43 0.11
C THR A 25 1.52 -14.93 0.35
N ALA A 26 1.02 -15.80 -0.53
CA ALA A 26 -0.27 -16.43 -0.35
C ALA A 26 -0.27 -17.33 0.90
N GLY A 27 -1.36 -17.31 1.67
CA GLY A 27 -1.46 -18.06 2.93
C GLY A 27 -0.68 -17.48 4.11
N SER A 28 -0.05 -16.30 3.95
CA SER A 28 0.61 -15.60 5.06
C SER A 28 -0.34 -14.65 5.80
N LEU A 29 -0.11 -14.49 7.10
CA LEU A 29 -0.67 -13.41 7.88
C LEU A 29 0.34 -12.25 7.92
N THR A 30 0.10 -11.21 7.13
CA THR A 30 0.98 -10.03 7.10
C THR A 30 0.37 -8.87 7.88
N ALA A 31 1.12 -8.30 8.81
CA ALA A 31 0.73 -7.10 9.55
C ALA A 31 1.30 -5.84 8.89
N VAL A 32 0.46 -4.81 8.72
CA VAL A 32 0.88 -3.48 8.26
C VAL A 32 0.94 -2.55 9.47
N VAL A 33 2.15 -2.12 9.84
CA VAL A 33 2.42 -1.33 11.06
C VAL A 33 2.96 0.06 10.73
N GLY A 34 2.84 1.00 11.68
CA GLY A 34 3.29 2.38 11.54
C GLY A 34 2.42 3.37 12.30
N VAL A 35 2.90 4.59 12.49
CA VAL A 35 2.20 5.66 13.22
C VAL A 35 0.92 6.11 12.53
N ASN A 36 0.07 6.85 13.25
CA ASN A 36 -1.10 7.50 12.64
C ASN A 36 -0.66 8.45 11.52
N GLY A 37 -1.39 8.45 10.41
CA GLY A 37 -1.02 9.23 9.22
C GLY A 37 0.02 8.59 8.29
N ALA A 38 0.65 7.47 8.66
CA ALA A 38 1.68 6.81 7.82
C ALA A 38 1.16 6.16 6.51
N GLY A 39 -0.13 6.33 6.16
CA GLY A 39 -0.69 5.81 4.91
C GLY A 39 -1.13 4.34 4.93
N LYS A 40 -1.18 3.67 6.08
CA LYS A 40 -1.61 2.26 6.22
C LYS A 40 -3.00 2.00 5.62
N SER A 41 -4.00 2.79 6.00
CA SER A 41 -5.37 2.65 5.47
C SER A 41 -5.44 2.98 3.98
N THR A 42 -4.61 3.92 3.50
CA THR A 42 -4.50 4.24 2.08
C THR A 42 -3.94 3.05 1.32
N LEU A 43 -2.84 2.46 1.78
CA LEU A 43 -2.26 1.24 1.21
C LEU A 43 -3.31 0.12 1.14
N LEU A 44 -3.99 -0.19 2.24
CA LEU A 44 -4.99 -1.26 2.25
C LEU A 44 -6.16 -1.00 1.30
N LYS A 45 -6.63 0.26 1.20
CA LYS A 45 -7.68 0.63 0.23
C LYS A 45 -7.19 0.47 -1.21
N THR A 46 -5.96 0.87 -1.52
CA THR A 46 -5.37 0.69 -2.85
C THR A 46 -5.22 -0.79 -3.20
N LEU A 47 -4.71 -1.61 -2.28
CA LEU A 47 -4.59 -3.07 -2.49
C LEU A 47 -5.95 -3.75 -2.67
N ALA A 48 -7.01 -3.22 -2.06
CA ALA A 48 -8.38 -3.70 -2.20
C ALA A 48 -9.09 -3.17 -3.46
N GLY A 49 -8.44 -2.33 -4.27
CA GLY A 49 -9.05 -1.69 -5.45
C GLY A 49 -10.06 -0.58 -5.13
N LEU A 50 -10.11 -0.12 -3.88
CA LEU A 50 -11.01 0.95 -3.42
C LEU A 50 -10.43 2.37 -3.63
N LEU A 51 -9.12 2.45 -3.90
CA LEU A 51 -8.43 3.68 -4.24
C LEU A 51 -7.50 3.39 -5.42
N PRO A 52 -7.49 4.21 -6.49
CA PRO A 52 -6.52 4.03 -7.57
C PRO A 52 -5.09 4.22 -7.04
N PRO A 53 -4.11 3.49 -7.61
CA PRO A 53 -2.69 3.70 -7.35
C PRO A 53 -2.23 5.06 -7.92
#